data_AF-A0A519S0Y4-F1
#
_entry.id   AF-A0A519S0Y4-F1
#
_cell.length_a   1.000
_cell.length_b   1.000
_cell.length_c   1.000
_cell.angle_alpha   90.00
_cell.angle_beta   90.00
_cell.angle_gamma   90.00
#
_symmetry.space_group_name_H-M   'P 1'
#
loop_
_entity.id
_entity.type
_entity.pdbx_description
1 polymer ?
#
loop_
_entity_poly.entity_id
_entity_poly.type
_entity_poly.pdbx_seq_one_letter_code
_entity_poly.pdbx_strand_id
1 'polypeptide(L)'
;MITPKPLLSENVKDFMDYALEVIKSMDGAPEHTAEDRNLVNENISKLKAHLDAVALSYNETIPEIDETPTNEMPSNFSGTGHS
;
A
#
# COMPACT_ATOMS: atom_id res chain seq x y z
N MET A 1 -12.00 19.98 -5.57
CA MET A 1 -12.51 18.74 -4.94
C MET A 1 -11.29 17.97 -4.49
N ILE A 2 -11.20 17.62 -3.21
CA ILE A 2 -10.06 16.85 -2.69
C ILE A 2 -10.44 15.38 -2.87
N THR A 3 -9.79 14.68 -3.80
CA THR A 3 -10.02 13.25 -3.99
C THR A 3 -9.49 12.53 -2.75
N PRO A 4 -10.30 11.70 -2.08
CA PRO A 4 -9.82 10.95 -0.93
C PRO A 4 -8.69 10.01 -1.35
N LYS A 5 -7.70 9.85 -0.46
CA LYS A 5 -6.60 8.92 -0.66
C LYS A 5 -7.16 7.49 -0.75
N PRO A 6 -6.76 6.68 -1.75
CA PRO A 6 -7.21 5.30 -1.87
C PRO A 6 -6.79 4.48 -0.64
N LEU A 7 -7.68 3.58 -0.22
CA LEU A 7 -7.44 2.65 0.89
C LEU A 7 -6.37 1.61 0.50
N LEU A 8 -5.72 1.01 1.50
CA LEU A 8 -4.77 -0.09 1.28
C LEU A 8 -5.39 -1.23 0.45
N SER A 9 -6.64 -1.61 0.75
CA SER A 9 -7.35 -2.65 0.00
C SER A 9 -7.61 -2.27 -1.46
N GLU A 10 -7.81 -0.98 -1.75
CA GLU A 10 -7.99 -0.48 -3.12
C GLU A 10 -6.65 -0.55 -3.88
N ASN A 11 -5.56 -0.08 -3.27
CA ASN A 11 -4.22 -0.19 -3.87
C ASN A 11 -3.82 -1.65 -4.14
N VAL A 12 -4.12 -2.57 -3.22
CA VAL A 12 -3.85 -4.01 -3.40
C VAL A 12 -4.69 -4.59 -4.53
N LYS A 13 -5.97 -4.23 -4.61
CA LYS A 13 -6.85 -4.68 -5.69
C LYS A 13 -6.33 -4.20 -7.05
N ASP A 14 -5.98 -2.93 -7.16
CA ASP A 14 -5.47 -2.34 -8.41
C ASP A 14 -4.15 -3.00 -8.84
N PHE A 15 -3.26 -3.27 -7.89
CA PHE A 15 -2.04 -4.06 -8.15
C PHE A 15 -2.37 -5.46 -8.69
N MET A 16 -3.30 -6.18 -8.07
CA MET A 16 -3.66 -7.54 -8.48
C MET A 16 -4.33 -7.58 -9.84
N ASP A 17 -5.26 -6.67 -10.10
CA ASP A 17 -5.95 -6.56 -11.39
C ASP A 17 -4.95 -6.26 -12.51
N TYR A 18 -4.03 -5.32 -12.27
CA TYR A 18 -3.00 -4.97 -13.23
C TYR A 18 -1.96 -6.08 -13.41
N ALA A 19 -1.59 -6.78 -12.34
CA ALA A 19 -0.68 -7.93 -12.42
C ALA A 19 -1.22 -9.01 -13.36
N LEU A 20 -2.53 -9.29 -13.31
CA LEU A 20 -3.17 -10.24 -14.23
C LEU A 20 -3.11 -9.78 -15.68
N GLU A 21 -3.25 -8.48 -15.95
CA GLU A 21 -3.09 -7.92 -17.29
C GLU A 21 -1.65 -8.07 -17.80
N VAL A 22 -0.66 -7.73 -16.97
CA VAL A 22 0.75 -7.87 -17.32
C VAL A 22 1.10 -9.32 -17.62
N ILE A 23 0.65 -10.27 -16.78
CA ILE A 23 0.87 -11.71 -17.01
C ILE A 23 0.27 -12.14 -18.36
N LYS A 24 -0.94 -11.70 -18.70
CA LYS A 24 -1.55 -11.99 -20.00
C LYS A 24 -0.74 -11.40 -21.15
N SER A 25 -0.20 -10.19 -21.00
CA SER A 25 0.63 -9.55 -22.02
C SER A 25 1.96 -10.28 -22.26
N MET A 26 2.44 -11.06 -21.29
CA MET A 26 3.64 -11.89 -21.41
C MET A 26 3.38 -13.23 -22.13
N ASP A 27 2.12 -13.60 -22.36
CA ASP A 27 1.82 -14.85 -23.06
C ASP A 27 2.35 -14.81 -24.50
N GLY A 28 2.85 -15.95 -24.98
CA GLY A 28 3.52 -16.02 -26.29
C GLY A 28 4.86 -15.26 -26.38
N ALA A 29 5.52 -14.95 -25.25
CA ALA A 29 6.81 -14.22 -25.22
C ALA A 29 7.88 -14.67 -26.24
N PRO A 30 8.04 -15.98 -26.57
CA PRO A 30 9.00 -16.40 -27.61
C PRO A 30 8.73 -15.83 -29.00
N GLU A 31 7.49 -15.45 -29.29
CA GLU A 31 7.02 -14.94 -30.59
C GLU A 31 6.90 -13.41 -30.64
N HIS A 32 7.15 -12.73 -29.51
CA HIS A 32 7.03 -11.28 -29.41
C HIS A 32 8.01 -10.56 -30.33
N THR A 33 7.49 -9.56 -31.03
CA THR A 33 8.31 -8.61 -31.77
C THR A 33 9.08 -7.67 -30.82
N ALA A 34 9.94 -6.82 -31.37
CA ALA A 34 10.59 -5.79 -30.56
C ALA A 34 9.58 -4.81 -29.95
N GLU A 35 8.49 -4.51 -30.65
CA GLU A 35 7.43 -3.60 -30.18
C GLU A 35 6.62 -4.25 -29.04
N ASP A 36 6.26 -5.53 -29.18
CA ASP A 36 5.56 -6.27 -28.11
C ASP A 36 6.39 -6.33 -26.83
N ARG A 37 7.69 -6.61 -26.95
CA ARG A 37 8.60 -6.62 -25.79
C ARG A 37 8.69 -5.26 -25.12
N ASN A 38 8.68 -4.16 -25.90
CA ASN A 38 8.68 -2.81 -25.33
C ASN A 38 7.39 -2.55 -24.55
N LEU A 39 6.23 -2.91 -25.12
CA LEU A 39 4.93 -2.77 -24.44
C LEU A 39 4.88 -3.58 -23.14
N VAL A 40 5.35 -4.82 -23.16
CA VAL A 40 5.44 -5.67 -21.96
C VAL A 40 6.37 -5.04 -20.91
N ASN A 41 7.51 -4.48 -21.32
CA ASN A 41 8.43 -3.80 -20.40
C ASN A 41 7.82 -2.52 -19.80
N GLU A 42 7.04 -1.76 -20.57
CA GLU A 42 6.28 -0.62 -20.05
C GLU A 42 5.22 -1.07 -19.03
N ASN A 43 4.51 -2.16 -19.33
CA ASN A 43 3.52 -2.74 -18.41
C ASN A 43 4.18 -3.23 -17.11
N ILE A 44 5.33 -3.91 -17.19
CA ILE A 44 6.12 -4.30 -16.02
C ILE A 44 6.52 -3.07 -15.20
N SER A 45 6.93 -1.98 -15.86
CA SER A 45 7.34 -0.74 -15.18
C SER A 45 6.18 -0.10 -14.44
N LYS A 46 4.97 -0.08 -15.02
CA LYS A 46 3.75 0.37 -14.35
C LYS A 46 3.37 -0.54 -13.19
N LEU A 47 3.51 -1.86 -13.33
CA LEU A 47 3.21 -2.82 -12.27
C LEU A 47 4.10 -2.60 -11.05
N LYS A 48 5.38 -2.24 -11.24
CA LYS A 48 6.27 -1.83 -10.14
C LYS A 48 5.74 -0.60 -9.41
N ALA A 49 5.27 0.42 -10.14
CA ALA A 49 4.70 1.60 -9.51
C ALA A 49 3.44 1.29 -8.68
N HIS A 50 2.60 0.34 -9.13
CA HIS A 50 1.47 -0.14 -8.32
C HIS A 50 1.93 -0.86 -7.06
N LEU A 51 2.99 -1.68 -7.14
CA LEU A 51 3.58 -2.31 -5.95
C LEU A 51 4.15 -1.28 -4.97
N ASP A 52 4.82 -0.24 -5.47
CA ASP A 52 5.33 0.86 -4.64
C ASP A 52 4.19 1.60 -3.92
N ALA A 53 3.06 1.82 -4.60
CA ALA A 53 1.87 2.41 -4.00
C ALA A 53 1.27 1.53 -2.90
N VAL A 54 1.24 0.20 -3.09
CA VAL A 54 0.83 -0.76 -2.05
C VAL A 54 1.77 -0.69 -0.85
N ALA A 55 3.09 -0.70 -1.08
CA ALA A 55 4.08 -0.62 -0.02
C ALA A 55 3.97 0.69 0.77
N LEU A 56 3.84 1.82 0.08
CA LEU A 56 3.61 3.12 0.71
C LEU A 56 2.33 3.09 1.56
N SER A 57 1.22 2.65 0.96
CA SER A 57 -0.07 2.58 1.63
C SER A 57 -0.05 1.65 2.84
N TYR A 58 0.72 0.57 2.81
CA TYR A 58 0.88 -0.33 3.96
C TYR A 58 1.61 0.35 5.10
N ASN A 59 2.78 0.95 4.82
CA ASN A 59 3.58 1.62 5.84
C ASN A 59 2.83 2.80 6.49
N GLU A 60 2.03 3.55 5.71
CA GLU A 60 1.21 4.64 6.25
C GLU A 60 0.02 4.16 7.12
N THR A 61 -0.37 2.88 7.01
CA THR A 61 -1.44 2.29 7.83
C THR A 61 -0.94 1.62 9.10
N ILE A 62 0.37 1.43 9.25
CA ILE A 62 0.94 0.95 10.51
C ILE A 62 1.03 2.16 11.46
N PRO A 63 0.34 2.15 12.61
CA PRO A 63 0.54 3.18 13.61
C PRO A 63 1.99 3.10 14.09
N GLU A 64 2.75 4.19 13.94
CA GLU A 64 4.02 4.35 14.63
C GLU A 64 3.71 4.32 16.12
N ILE A 65 4.13 3.24 16.79
CA ILE A 65 4.17 3.22 18.24
C ILE A 65 5.31 4.18 18.58
N ASP A 66 4.98 5.44 18.86
CA ASP A 66 5.94 6.36 19.46
C ASP A 66 6.41 5.69 20.76
N GLU A 67 7.61 5.10 20.74
CA GLU A 67 8.30 4.63 21.93
C GLU A 67 8.78 5.85 22.73
N THR A 68 7.86 6.75 23.10
CA THR A 68 8.08 7.59 24.26
C THR A 68 7.94 6.69 25.48
N PRO A 69 8.99 6.46 26.27
CA PRO A 69 8.82 5.80 27.56
C PRO A 69 7.94 6.70 28.41
N THR A 70 6.65 6.35 28.56
CA THR A 70 5.74 6.97 29.52
C THR A 70 6.22 6.61 30.93
N ASN A 71 7.30 7.24 31.35
CA ASN A 71 7.79 7.24 32.71
C ASN A 71 7.04 8.32 33.49
N GLU A 72 5.75 8.11 33.78
CA GLU A 72 5.07 8.81 34.88
C GLU A 72 4.15 7.82 35.62
N MET A 73 4.66 7.34 36.75
CA MET A 73 3.95 6.54 37.76
C MET A 73 2.85 7.37 38.47
N PRO A 74 1.90 6.72 39.15
CA PRO A 74 0.51 7.18 39.31
C PRO A 74 0.38 8.21 40.43
N SER A 75 -0.45 9.24 40.22
CA SER A 75 -0.81 10.17 41.28
C SER A 75 -2.28 10.57 41.19
N ASN A 76 -3.02 10.15 42.22
CA ASN A 76 -4.27 10.74 42.74
C ASN A 76 -5.61 10.27 42.15
N PHE A 77 -6.02 9.04 42.52
CA PHE A 77 -7.44 8.73 42.70
C PHE A 77 -7.91 9.42 44.00
N SER A 78 -8.36 10.67 43.89
CA SER A 78 -9.01 11.36 45.01
C SER A 78 -10.50 11.03 44.96
N GLY A 79 -10.93 10.16 45.86
CA GLY A 79 -12.35 9.89 46.07
C GLY A 79 -13.04 11.11 46.63
N THR A 80 -14.15 11.51 46.02
CA THR A 80 -15.17 12.32 46.68
C THR A 80 -16.48 11.56 46.61
N GLY A 81 -16.76 10.81 47.67
CA GLY A 81 -18.11 10.41 48.02
C GLY A 81 -18.90 11.66 48.36
N HIS A 82 -20.02 11.87 47.67
CA HIS A 82 -21.04 12.81 48.09
C HIS A 82 -22.21 12.00 48.66
N SER A 83 -22.39 12.23 49.97
CA SER A 83 -23.58 12.15 50.83
C SER A 83 -24.62 11.06 50.61
#